data_AF-A0A3M1AUH0-F1
#
_entry.id   AF-A0A3M1AUH0-F1
#
_cell.length_a   1.000
_cell.length_b   1.000
_cell.length_c   1.000
_cell.angle_alpha   90.00
_cell.angle_beta   90.00
_cell.angle_gamma   90.00
#
_symmetry.space_group_name_H-M   'P 1'
#
loop_
_entity.id
_entity.type
_entity.pdbx_description
1 polymer ?
#
loop_
_entity_poly.entity_id
_entity_poly.type
_entity_poly.pdbx_seq_one_letter_code
_entity_poly.pdbx_strand_id
1 'polypeptide(L)'
;EISNLSAIGSGTSIPVGGIFARRLAVGFGIYLPLDKLVTIGSIAVNEPDFYQYHDFGQRLALYAAAAYEILPSLSVGIGAEILASAEGPASLGIDAERFEITSRRLEFDVFPRAAPTAGIQFRPFSSLSFGLSFRSEMVLDFSLPITVVIPGEGGEEVVLEAFDNSARTFFTPNQVTFGIGYAAGGGWLLAADLVWMDWSRAYDPGVMVQLTLDDTFIIGTEEEELGFHDIVVPRIGVEYTFGEHLALRAGYQFQASPVPDQTTPDSNLIDPDKHIFSGGMALSLAEVFCWKPIPFTIDLAFQYQYLPERVTNKTDPEDPIGSYSAGGDLTTFSISARTRF
;
A
#
# COMPACT_ATOMS: atom_id res chain seq x y z
N GLU A 1 11.74 5.61 16.22
CA GLU A 1 11.64 4.18 16.61
C GLU A 1 10.18 3.76 16.48
N ILE A 2 9.84 2.89 15.53
CA ILE A 2 8.52 2.24 15.45
C ILE A 2 8.78 0.74 15.56
N SER A 3 8.93 0.26 16.80
CA SER A 3 9.30 -1.13 17.12
C SER A 3 8.11 -1.96 17.62
N ASN A 4 6.94 -1.82 16.99
CA ASN A 4 5.74 -2.57 17.37
C ASN A 4 5.38 -3.61 16.30
N LEU A 5 4.78 -4.73 16.74
CA LEU A 5 4.14 -5.70 15.85
C LEU A 5 3.09 -4.96 15.01
N SER A 6 3.36 -4.79 13.72
CA SER A 6 2.63 -3.83 12.90
C SER A 6 1.33 -4.40 12.33
N ALA A 7 1.26 -5.71 12.05
CA ALA A 7 0.09 -6.34 11.45
C ALA A 7 0.03 -7.87 11.59
N ILE A 8 -1.16 -8.43 11.34
CA ILE A 8 -1.43 -9.87 11.19
C ILE A 8 -2.10 -10.11 9.84
N GLY A 9 -1.63 -11.10 9.08
CA GLY A 9 -2.27 -11.55 7.86
C GLY A 9 -2.77 -12.99 7.98
N SER A 10 -3.87 -13.31 7.31
CA SER A 10 -4.34 -14.68 7.12
C SER A 10 -4.80 -14.89 5.70
N GLY A 11 -4.52 -16.06 5.13
CA GLY A 11 -4.92 -16.42 3.78
C GLY A 11 -5.28 -17.88 3.68
N THR A 12 -6.30 -18.19 2.88
CA THR A 12 -6.71 -19.55 2.56
C THR A 12 -6.86 -19.72 1.07
N SER A 13 -6.57 -20.91 0.57
CA SER A 13 -6.83 -21.31 -0.81
C SER A 13 -7.51 -22.66 -0.81
N ILE A 14 -8.66 -22.72 -1.47
CA ILE A 14 -9.58 -23.87 -1.44
C ILE A 14 -9.75 -24.35 -2.88
N PRO A 15 -9.22 -25.53 -3.24
CA PRO A 15 -9.54 -26.19 -4.50
C PRO A 15 -11.03 -26.53 -4.54
N VAL A 16 -11.70 -26.17 -5.64
CA VAL A 16 -13.12 -26.47 -5.82
C VAL A 16 -13.29 -27.91 -6.28
N GLY A 17 -14.16 -28.67 -5.59
CA GLY A 17 -14.42 -30.07 -5.87
C GLY A 17 -15.32 -30.32 -7.09
N GLY A 18 -15.68 -31.59 -7.31
CA GLY A 18 -16.60 -32.00 -8.38
C GLY A 18 -16.01 -31.85 -9.78
N ILE A 19 -16.76 -31.28 -10.71
CA ILE A 19 -16.36 -31.12 -12.12
C ILE A 19 -15.14 -30.20 -12.31
N PHE A 20 -14.80 -29.39 -11.31
CA PHE A 20 -13.64 -28.49 -11.31
C PHE A 20 -12.46 -29.01 -10.47
N ALA A 21 -12.54 -30.26 -10.00
CA ALA A 21 -11.52 -30.84 -9.15
C ALA A 21 -10.13 -30.67 -9.77
N ARG A 22 -9.21 -30.08 -8.99
CA ARG A 22 -7.82 -29.79 -9.36
C ARG A 22 -7.61 -28.73 -10.45
N ARG A 23 -8.66 -28.09 -10.96
CA ARG A 23 -8.55 -27.02 -11.96
C ARG A 23 -8.92 -25.65 -11.45
N LEU A 24 -9.87 -25.56 -10.52
CA LEU A 24 -10.29 -24.28 -9.95
C LEU A 24 -9.86 -24.19 -8.49
N ALA A 25 -9.30 -23.05 -8.10
CA ALA A 25 -9.05 -22.70 -6.71
C ALA A 25 -9.59 -21.30 -6.43
N VAL A 26 -10.17 -21.12 -5.25
CA VAL A 26 -10.59 -19.82 -4.74
C VAL A 26 -9.74 -19.47 -3.54
N GLY A 27 -9.28 -18.22 -3.45
CA GLY A 27 -8.48 -17.72 -2.35
C GLY A 27 -9.13 -16.53 -1.68
N PHE A 28 -8.97 -16.45 -0.36
CA PHE A 28 -9.34 -15.29 0.44
C PHE A 28 -8.18 -14.91 1.33
N GLY A 29 -7.96 -13.61 1.51
CA GLY A 29 -6.93 -13.07 2.38
C GLY A 29 -7.44 -11.87 3.17
N ILE A 30 -6.85 -11.66 4.33
CA ILE A 30 -7.06 -10.47 5.15
C ILE A 30 -5.71 -10.02 5.70
N TYR A 31 -5.48 -8.71 5.71
CA TYR A 31 -4.36 -8.06 6.38
C TYR A 31 -4.92 -7.05 7.37
N LEU A 32 -4.55 -7.20 8.64
CA LEU A 32 -5.04 -6.42 9.78
C LEU A 32 -3.87 -5.72 10.47
N PRO A 33 -3.71 -4.40 10.31
CA PRO A 33 -2.79 -3.64 11.14
C PRO A 33 -3.26 -3.65 12.60
N LEU A 34 -2.31 -3.71 13.55
CA LEU A 34 -2.62 -3.88 14.98
C LEU A 34 -2.72 -2.60 15.78
N ASP A 35 -2.11 -1.51 15.30
CA ASP A 35 -2.16 -0.21 15.97
C ASP A 35 -3.45 0.55 15.62
N LYS A 36 -3.65 0.81 14.32
CA LYS A 36 -4.83 1.46 13.77
C LYS A 36 -5.29 0.72 12.52
N LEU A 37 -6.61 0.54 12.37
CA LEU A 37 -7.20 -0.14 11.20
C LEU A 37 -6.99 0.65 9.91
N VAL A 38 -7.13 1.97 10.02
CA VAL A 38 -6.89 2.96 8.96
C VAL A 38 -6.37 4.23 9.65
N THR A 39 -5.29 4.81 9.12
CA THR A 39 -4.91 6.20 9.40
C THR A 39 -5.20 7.02 8.16
N ILE A 40 -5.98 8.08 8.31
CA ILE A 40 -6.21 9.07 7.26
C ILE A 40 -5.43 10.29 7.67
N GLY A 41 -4.31 10.50 6.99
CA GLY A 41 -3.42 11.64 7.12
C GLY A 41 -3.20 12.28 5.76
N SER A 42 -2.69 13.51 5.78
CA SER A 42 -2.24 14.23 4.60
C SER A 42 -0.86 14.80 4.85
N ILE A 43 -0.09 14.96 3.79
CA ILE A 43 1.24 15.55 3.88
C ILE A 43 1.09 17.07 3.91
N ALA A 44 1.74 17.71 4.87
CA ALA A 44 1.82 19.17 4.91
C ALA A 44 2.85 19.63 3.86
N VAL A 45 2.42 20.51 2.95
CA VAL A 45 3.29 21.01 1.86
C VAL A 45 4.56 21.69 2.39
N ASN A 46 4.48 22.31 3.56
CA ASN A 46 5.55 23.03 4.24
C ASN A 46 6.43 22.14 5.14
N GLU A 47 6.39 20.82 5.01
CA GLU A 47 7.26 19.92 5.77
C GLU A 47 7.81 18.83 4.83
N PRO A 48 9.14 18.55 4.87
CA PRO A 48 9.68 17.43 4.12
C PRO A 48 9.11 16.10 4.59
N ASP A 49 8.57 15.33 3.66
CA ASP A 49 7.89 14.07 4.00
C ASP A 49 8.25 12.93 3.05
N PHE A 50 8.41 11.74 3.62
CA PHE A 50 8.68 10.53 2.86
C PHE A 50 7.39 9.99 2.22
N TYR A 51 7.15 10.33 0.95
CA TYR A 51 5.91 10.00 0.22
C TYR A 51 5.48 8.53 0.33
N GLN A 52 6.42 7.59 0.22
CA GLN A 52 6.12 6.15 0.30
C GLN A 52 6.02 5.60 1.75
N TYR A 53 6.28 6.41 2.77
CA TYR A 53 6.37 5.98 4.17
C TYR A 53 5.45 6.72 5.14
N HIS A 54 4.86 7.85 4.74
CA HIS A 54 3.95 8.65 5.58
C HIS A 54 2.85 7.80 6.25
N ASP A 55 2.10 7.03 5.44
CA ASP A 55 0.93 6.29 5.92
C ASP A 55 0.85 4.83 5.43
N PHE A 56 1.83 4.34 4.66
CA PHE A 56 1.73 3.06 3.93
C PHE A 56 1.53 1.78 4.79
N GLY A 57 1.64 1.88 6.12
CA GLY A 57 1.64 0.72 7.03
C GLY A 57 0.30 0.33 7.66
N GLN A 58 -0.71 1.20 7.65
CA GLN A 58 -1.90 1.04 8.50
C GLN A 58 -3.19 1.00 7.68
N ARG A 59 -3.38 -0.07 6.89
CA ARG A 59 -4.63 -0.31 6.15
C ARG A 59 -5.15 -1.72 6.32
N LEU A 60 -6.44 -1.86 6.66
CA LEU A 60 -7.17 -3.11 6.52
C LEU A 60 -7.34 -3.42 5.03
N ALA A 61 -6.79 -4.56 4.58
CA ALA A 61 -6.98 -5.04 3.22
C ALA A 61 -7.62 -6.42 3.18
N LEU A 62 -8.63 -6.58 2.33
CA LEU A 62 -9.26 -7.85 2.03
C LEU A 62 -8.87 -8.27 0.62
N TYR A 63 -8.66 -9.57 0.43
CA TYR A 63 -8.30 -10.15 -0.85
C TYR A 63 -9.28 -11.26 -1.19
N ALA A 64 -9.76 -11.27 -2.43
CA ALA A 64 -10.52 -12.38 -2.99
C ALA A 64 -9.98 -12.68 -4.39
N ALA A 65 -9.73 -13.96 -4.67
CA ALA A 65 -9.19 -14.38 -5.95
C ALA A 65 -9.72 -15.75 -6.37
N ALA A 66 -9.72 -15.99 -7.68
CA ALA A 66 -9.96 -17.30 -8.27
C ALA A 66 -8.88 -17.59 -9.32
N ALA A 67 -8.42 -18.83 -9.36
CA ALA A 67 -7.44 -19.29 -10.33
C ALA A 67 -7.95 -20.56 -11.03
N TYR A 68 -7.72 -20.62 -12.34
CA TYR A 68 -8.12 -21.73 -13.19
C TYR A 68 -6.93 -22.30 -13.98
N GLU A 69 -6.73 -23.61 -13.89
CA GLU A 69 -5.79 -24.37 -14.69
C GLU A 69 -6.41 -24.69 -16.06
N ILE A 70 -5.96 -23.97 -17.09
CA ILE A 70 -6.39 -24.18 -18.47
C ILE A 70 -5.72 -25.44 -19.03
N LEU A 71 -4.41 -25.54 -18.82
CA LEU A 71 -3.56 -26.67 -19.20
C LEU A 71 -2.65 -27.02 -18.02
N PRO A 72 -2.07 -28.25 -17.96
CA PRO A 72 -1.10 -28.59 -16.92
C PRO A 72 0.11 -27.65 -16.86
N SER A 73 0.42 -26.98 -17.97
CA SER A 73 1.48 -25.97 -18.09
C SER A 73 0.98 -24.53 -18.01
N LEU A 74 -0.33 -24.26 -18.01
CA LEU A 74 -0.88 -22.91 -18.09
C LEU A 74 -2.04 -22.70 -17.11
N SER A 75 -1.85 -21.75 -16.19
CA SER A 75 -2.88 -21.32 -15.25
C SER A 75 -3.12 -19.82 -15.40
N VAL A 76 -4.36 -19.40 -15.18
CA VAL A 76 -4.77 -18.00 -15.13
C VAL A 76 -5.45 -17.70 -13.81
N GLY A 77 -5.41 -16.46 -13.37
CA GLY A 77 -6.08 -16.02 -12.15
C GLY A 77 -6.60 -14.60 -12.26
N ILE A 78 -7.67 -14.33 -11.54
CA ILE A 78 -8.25 -13.01 -11.34
C ILE A 78 -8.55 -12.81 -9.86
N GLY A 79 -8.53 -11.57 -9.39
CA GLY A 79 -8.90 -11.25 -8.03
C GLY A 79 -9.11 -9.76 -7.84
N ALA A 80 -9.30 -9.37 -6.59
CA ALA A 80 -9.37 -7.98 -6.18
C ALA A 80 -8.81 -7.82 -4.77
N GLU A 81 -8.12 -6.71 -4.55
CA GLU A 81 -7.89 -6.13 -3.23
C GLU A 81 -9.04 -5.18 -2.93
N ILE A 82 -9.60 -5.24 -1.72
CA ILE A 82 -10.70 -4.38 -1.28
C ILE A 82 -10.24 -3.62 -0.02
N LEU A 83 -10.33 -2.31 -0.08
CA LEU A 83 -10.16 -1.39 1.05
C LEU A 83 -11.49 -0.73 1.41
N ALA A 84 -11.56 -0.18 2.62
CA ALA A 84 -12.69 0.60 3.10
C ALA A 84 -12.34 2.10 3.11
N SER A 85 -12.97 2.89 2.24
CA SER A 85 -12.90 4.36 2.19
C SER A 85 -13.98 4.97 3.07
N ALA A 86 -13.77 6.18 3.59
CA ALA A 86 -14.74 6.88 4.43
C ALA A 86 -14.97 8.30 3.90
N GLU A 87 -16.23 8.70 3.81
CA GLU A 87 -16.66 10.02 3.29
C GLU A 87 -17.86 10.51 4.11
N GLY A 88 -17.95 11.81 4.39
CA GLY A 88 -19.18 12.37 4.95
C GLY A 88 -19.01 13.72 5.63
N PRO A 89 -20.10 14.46 5.90
CA PRO A 89 -20.03 15.85 6.34
C PRO A 89 -19.79 16.00 7.85
N ALA A 90 -19.13 17.10 8.20
CA ALA A 90 -19.05 17.63 9.55
C ALA A 90 -19.74 19.00 9.62
N SER A 91 -20.60 19.21 10.62
CA SER A 91 -21.19 20.52 10.86
C SER A 91 -21.13 20.94 12.32
N LEU A 92 -20.87 22.25 12.50
CA LEU A 92 -20.72 22.89 13.79
C LEU A 92 -21.56 24.17 13.84
N GLY A 93 -22.52 24.23 14.76
CA GLY A 93 -23.26 25.46 15.07
C GLY A 93 -22.63 26.18 16.26
N ILE A 94 -22.41 27.49 16.14
CA ILE A 94 -21.83 28.32 17.21
C ILE A 94 -22.77 29.49 17.49
N ASP A 95 -23.13 29.70 18.76
CA ASP A 95 -23.73 30.95 19.24
C ASP A 95 -22.60 31.93 19.57
N ALA A 96 -22.41 32.92 18.70
CA ALA A 96 -21.34 33.91 18.84
C ALA A 96 -21.56 34.87 20.02
N GLU A 97 -22.80 35.12 20.44
CA GLU A 97 -23.11 36.03 21.55
C GLU A 97 -22.75 35.38 22.90
N ARG A 98 -22.99 34.08 23.01
CA ARG A 98 -22.72 33.30 24.24
C ARG A 98 -21.38 32.59 24.24
N PHE A 99 -20.69 32.59 23.09
CA PHE A 99 -19.49 31.78 22.86
C PHE A 99 -19.73 30.29 23.14
N GLU A 100 -20.90 29.78 22.74
CA GLU A 100 -21.34 28.41 23.01
C GLU A 100 -21.48 27.61 21.70
N ILE A 101 -21.16 26.32 21.74
CA ILE A 101 -21.42 25.41 20.62
C ILE A 101 -22.86 24.90 20.74
N THR A 102 -23.70 25.19 19.75
CA THR A 102 -25.14 24.86 19.74
C THR A 102 -25.46 23.53 19.09
N SER A 103 -24.71 23.13 18.07
CA SER A 103 -24.89 21.85 17.38
C SER A 103 -23.56 21.25 16.94
N ARG A 104 -23.49 19.92 16.94
CA ARG A 104 -22.32 19.14 16.49
C ARG A 104 -22.85 17.93 15.75
N ARG A 105 -22.63 17.83 14.45
CA ARG A 105 -22.98 16.65 13.66
C ARG A 105 -21.74 16.17 12.92
N LEU A 106 -21.53 14.86 12.98
CA LEU A 106 -20.49 14.17 12.24
C LEU A 106 -21.09 12.87 11.74
N GLU A 107 -21.06 12.67 10.44
CA GLU A 107 -21.62 11.50 9.78
C GLU A 107 -20.63 11.03 8.72
N PHE A 108 -20.31 9.74 8.73
CA PHE A 108 -19.41 9.13 7.76
C PHE A 108 -20.05 7.87 7.21
N ASP A 109 -20.09 7.77 5.90
CA ASP A 109 -20.35 6.55 5.16
C ASP A 109 -19.02 5.87 4.82
N VAL A 110 -19.03 4.53 4.84
CA VAL A 110 -17.86 3.72 4.51
C VAL A 110 -18.13 2.94 3.24
N PHE A 111 -17.37 3.21 2.18
CA PHE A 111 -17.53 2.61 0.87
C PHE A 111 -16.39 1.63 0.55
N PRO A 112 -16.69 0.47 -0.03
CA PRO A 112 -15.64 -0.43 -0.50
C PRO A 112 -15.01 0.09 -1.80
N ARG A 113 -13.68 0.20 -1.83
CA ARG A 113 -12.89 0.40 -3.06
C ARG A 113 -12.20 -0.90 -3.43
N ALA A 114 -12.33 -1.33 -4.68
CA ALA A 114 -11.75 -2.57 -5.17
C ALA A 114 -10.71 -2.29 -6.26
N ALA A 115 -9.50 -2.83 -6.10
CA ALA A 115 -8.43 -2.81 -7.10
C ALA A 115 -8.28 -4.22 -7.69
N PRO A 116 -8.65 -4.41 -8.97
CA PRO A 116 -8.53 -5.70 -9.64
C PRO A 116 -7.08 -6.19 -9.72
N THR A 117 -6.93 -7.51 -9.72
CA THR A 117 -5.66 -8.20 -9.99
C THR A 117 -5.89 -9.30 -11.02
N ALA A 118 -4.86 -9.58 -11.82
CA ALA A 118 -4.88 -10.66 -12.80
C ALA A 118 -3.51 -11.31 -12.89
N GLY A 119 -3.47 -12.58 -13.29
CA GLY A 119 -2.21 -13.30 -13.43
C GLY A 119 -2.27 -14.45 -14.43
N ILE A 120 -1.12 -14.73 -15.02
CA ILE A 120 -0.87 -15.86 -15.89
C ILE A 120 0.40 -16.55 -15.39
N GLN A 121 0.35 -17.87 -15.33
CA GLN A 121 1.51 -18.68 -15.01
C GLN A 121 1.71 -19.76 -16.06
N PHE A 122 2.92 -19.80 -16.61
CA PHE A 122 3.32 -20.76 -17.61
C PHE A 122 4.49 -21.61 -17.11
N ARG A 123 4.31 -22.93 -17.05
CA ARG A 123 5.30 -23.92 -16.64
C ARG A 123 5.56 -24.91 -17.77
N PRO A 124 6.43 -24.58 -18.74
CA PRO A 124 6.73 -25.49 -19.85
C PRO A 124 7.40 -26.79 -19.38
N PHE A 125 8.15 -26.73 -18.28
CA PHE A 125 8.86 -27.85 -17.67
C PHE A 125 8.67 -27.83 -16.15
N SER A 126 8.96 -28.94 -15.48
CA SER A 126 8.94 -29.00 -14.00
C SER A 126 10.00 -28.10 -13.36
N SER A 127 11.09 -27.80 -14.06
CA SER A 127 12.19 -26.97 -13.57
C SER A 127 12.07 -25.50 -13.92
N LEU A 128 11.13 -25.09 -14.77
CA LEU A 128 11.06 -23.72 -15.29
C LEU A 128 9.64 -23.17 -15.19
N SER A 129 9.50 -22.00 -14.60
CA SER A 129 8.25 -21.27 -14.50
C SER A 129 8.41 -19.83 -14.98
N PHE A 130 7.37 -19.34 -15.64
CA PHE A 130 7.18 -17.94 -16.01
C PHE A 130 5.90 -17.44 -15.36
N GLY A 131 5.92 -16.20 -14.90
CA GLY A 131 4.76 -15.52 -14.34
C GLY A 131 4.60 -14.14 -14.96
N LEU A 132 3.35 -13.76 -15.22
CA LEU A 132 2.96 -12.39 -15.50
C LEU A 132 1.82 -12.05 -14.55
N SER A 133 1.92 -10.95 -13.81
CA SER A 133 0.82 -10.46 -12.98
C SER A 133 0.59 -8.97 -13.19
N PHE A 134 -0.67 -8.59 -13.04
CA PHE A 134 -1.14 -7.21 -13.04
C PHE A 134 -1.86 -6.93 -11.72
N ARG A 135 -1.56 -5.79 -11.11
CA ARG A 135 -2.30 -5.22 -9.99
C ARG A 135 -2.70 -3.80 -10.37
N SER A 136 -4.00 -3.53 -10.28
CA SER A 136 -4.54 -2.21 -10.50
C SER A 136 -4.10 -1.24 -9.42
N GLU A 137 -4.09 0.04 -9.77
CA GLU A 137 -4.00 1.16 -8.86
C GLU A 137 -5.03 1.03 -7.73
N MET A 138 -4.62 1.44 -6.53
CA MET A 138 -5.49 1.58 -5.37
C MET A 138 -5.25 2.95 -4.76
N VAL A 139 -6.32 3.68 -4.49
CA VAL A 139 -6.30 4.97 -3.81
C VAL A 139 -7.52 5.06 -2.92
N LEU A 140 -7.35 5.71 -1.77
CA LEU A 140 -8.43 5.97 -0.82
C LEU A 140 -8.79 7.45 -0.91
N ASP A 141 -9.98 7.74 -1.41
CA ASP A 141 -10.54 9.08 -1.36
C ASP A 141 -11.15 9.32 0.02
N PHE A 142 -10.89 10.51 0.56
CA PHE A 142 -11.50 11.02 1.77
C PHE A 142 -12.10 12.39 1.46
N SER A 143 -13.34 12.61 1.88
CA SER A 143 -14.01 13.91 1.76
C SER A 143 -14.76 14.22 3.04
N LEU A 144 -14.47 15.39 3.61
CA LEU A 144 -15.06 15.89 4.85
C LEU A 144 -15.45 17.36 4.68
N PRO A 145 -16.54 17.68 3.97
CA PRO A 145 -17.06 19.03 3.92
C PRO A 145 -17.35 19.54 5.35
N ILE A 146 -16.84 20.73 5.68
CA ILE A 146 -17.04 21.35 6.99
C ILE A 146 -17.90 22.59 6.83
N THR A 147 -19.04 22.63 7.52
CA THR A 147 -19.90 23.83 7.57
C THR A 147 -19.92 24.38 9.00
N VAL A 148 -19.60 25.66 9.13
CA VAL A 148 -19.70 26.42 10.38
C VAL A 148 -20.77 27.50 10.21
N VAL A 149 -21.83 27.42 11.02
CA VAL A 149 -22.94 28.39 11.00
C VAL A 149 -22.84 29.28 12.23
N ILE A 150 -22.77 30.59 12.00
CA ILE A 150 -22.65 31.63 13.02
C ILE A 150 -23.84 32.59 12.88
N PRO A 151 -24.79 32.62 13.82
CA PRO A 151 -25.86 33.61 13.83
C PRO A 151 -25.28 35.03 13.97
N GLY A 152 -25.73 35.93 13.10
CA GLY A 152 -25.45 37.36 13.11
C GLY A 152 -26.56 38.19 13.76
N GLU A 153 -26.30 39.49 13.93
CA GLU A 153 -27.28 40.41 14.52
C GLU A 153 -28.55 40.50 13.66
N GLY A 154 -29.72 40.44 14.29
CA GLY A 154 -31.01 40.55 13.59
C GLY A 154 -31.57 39.25 12.99
N GLY A 155 -30.91 38.11 13.22
CA GLY A 155 -31.36 36.80 12.76
C GLY A 155 -30.84 36.40 11.37
N GLU A 156 -29.88 37.16 10.82
CA GLU A 156 -29.08 36.72 9.67
C GLU A 156 -28.10 35.63 10.14
N GLU A 157 -27.70 34.71 9.27
CA GLU A 157 -26.69 33.70 9.57
C GLU A 157 -25.49 33.94 8.65
N VAL A 158 -24.29 33.90 9.22
CA VAL A 158 -23.03 33.86 8.48
C VAL A 158 -22.62 32.40 8.37
N VAL A 159 -22.43 31.93 7.14
CA VAL A 159 -22.06 30.54 6.86
C VAL A 159 -20.65 30.51 6.30
N LEU A 160 -19.76 29.85 7.03
CA LEU A 160 -18.42 29.53 6.57
C LEU A 160 -18.38 28.06 6.16
N GLU A 161 -18.03 27.80 4.90
CA GLU A 161 -17.99 26.43 4.37
C GLU A 161 -16.60 26.11 3.81
N ALA A 162 -16.04 24.99 4.24
CA ALA A 162 -14.94 24.31 3.58
C ALA A 162 -15.52 23.12 2.82
N PHE A 163 -16.07 23.37 1.63
CA PHE A 163 -16.93 22.41 0.92
C PHE A 163 -16.14 21.36 0.11
N ASP A 164 -14.98 21.74 -0.43
CA ASP A 164 -14.03 20.81 -1.05
C ASP A 164 -12.87 20.57 -0.09
N ASN A 165 -13.16 19.94 1.05
CA ASN A 165 -12.17 19.49 2.01
C ASN A 165 -11.93 17.99 1.81
N SER A 166 -11.01 17.66 0.90
CA SER A 166 -10.78 16.30 0.43
C SER A 166 -9.29 15.96 0.37
N ALA A 167 -8.97 14.67 0.47
CA ALA A 167 -7.59 14.18 0.38
C ALA A 167 -7.58 12.78 -0.24
N ARG A 168 -6.47 12.45 -0.92
CA ARG A 168 -6.20 11.10 -1.42
C ARG A 168 -5.04 10.50 -0.66
N THR A 169 -5.24 9.30 -0.11
CA THR A 169 -4.19 8.59 0.63
C THR A 169 -4.12 7.12 0.20
N PHE A 170 -3.11 6.40 0.68
CA PHE A 170 -2.81 5.00 0.33
C PHE A 170 -2.65 4.70 -1.16
N PHE A 171 -2.23 5.69 -1.96
CA PHE A 171 -1.96 5.49 -3.38
C PHE A 171 -0.93 4.38 -3.59
N THR A 172 -1.31 3.34 -4.32
CA THR A 172 -0.39 2.36 -4.91
C THR A 172 -0.58 2.38 -6.42
N PRO A 173 0.49 2.50 -7.22
CA PRO A 173 0.36 2.59 -8.67
C PRO A 173 -0.10 1.27 -9.29
N ASN A 174 -0.50 1.32 -10.57
CA ASN A 174 -0.61 0.10 -11.37
C ASN A 174 0.76 -0.62 -11.42
N GLN A 175 0.74 -1.94 -11.36
CA GLN A 175 1.95 -2.75 -11.40
C GLN A 175 1.81 -3.89 -12.38
N VAL A 176 2.84 -4.09 -13.20
CA VAL A 176 3.00 -5.28 -14.04
C VAL A 176 4.29 -5.97 -13.65
N THR A 177 4.19 -7.22 -13.20
CA THR A 177 5.36 -8.04 -12.83
C THR A 177 5.55 -9.16 -13.83
N PHE A 178 6.74 -9.26 -14.38
CA PHE A 178 7.19 -10.44 -15.11
C PHE A 178 8.27 -11.16 -14.32
N GLY A 179 8.11 -12.47 -14.11
CA GLY A 179 9.02 -13.27 -13.29
C GLY A 179 9.38 -14.61 -13.92
N ILE A 180 10.57 -15.09 -13.58
CA ILE A 180 11.10 -16.39 -13.98
C ILE A 180 11.57 -17.14 -12.73
N GLY A 181 11.23 -18.42 -12.64
CA GLY A 181 11.74 -19.34 -11.64
C GLY A 181 12.43 -20.53 -12.28
N TYR A 182 13.61 -20.90 -11.79
CA TYR A 182 14.40 -22.01 -12.27
C TYR A 182 14.86 -22.93 -11.14
N ALA A 183 14.31 -24.14 -11.08
CA ALA A 183 14.77 -25.18 -10.18
C ALA A 183 16.00 -25.88 -10.80
N ALA A 184 17.19 -25.47 -10.39
CA ALA A 184 18.46 -25.98 -10.90
C ALA A 184 18.77 -27.42 -10.46
N GLY A 185 17.95 -27.98 -9.55
CA GLY A 185 18.15 -29.31 -8.98
C GLY A 185 19.02 -29.28 -7.72
N GLY A 186 19.10 -30.42 -7.04
CA GLY A 186 19.88 -30.54 -5.80
C GLY A 186 19.40 -29.66 -4.63
N GLY A 187 18.14 -29.21 -4.67
CA GLY A 187 17.55 -28.31 -3.68
C GLY A 187 17.58 -26.82 -4.02
N TRP A 188 18.21 -26.44 -5.15
CA TRP A 188 18.32 -25.03 -5.57
C TRP A 188 17.13 -24.56 -6.39
N LEU A 189 16.64 -23.36 -6.05
CA LEU A 189 15.67 -22.59 -6.81
C LEU A 189 16.20 -21.16 -6.97
N LEU A 190 16.29 -20.69 -8.22
CA LEU A 190 16.65 -19.33 -8.57
C LEU A 190 15.41 -18.60 -9.07
N ALA A 191 15.25 -17.34 -8.68
CA ALA A 191 14.14 -16.51 -9.14
C ALA A 191 14.65 -15.11 -9.51
N ALA A 192 14.04 -14.53 -10.54
CA ALA A 192 14.24 -13.14 -10.91
C ALA A 192 12.92 -12.55 -11.42
N ASP A 193 12.67 -11.28 -11.12
CA ASP A 193 11.52 -10.55 -11.64
C ASP A 193 11.86 -9.09 -11.99
N LEU A 194 11.03 -8.53 -12.85
CA LEU A 194 10.98 -7.11 -13.18
C LEU A 194 9.57 -6.62 -12.88
N VAL A 195 9.46 -5.57 -12.07
CA VAL A 195 8.18 -4.92 -11.78
C VAL A 195 8.18 -3.53 -12.39
N TRP A 196 7.32 -3.30 -13.38
CA TRP A 196 7.00 -1.95 -13.83
C TRP A 196 5.93 -1.36 -12.91
N MET A 197 6.12 -0.10 -12.50
CA MET A 197 5.22 0.64 -11.63
C MET A 197 4.87 2.00 -12.24
N ASP A 198 3.57 2.25 -12.40
CA ASP A 198 2.96 3.43 -13.04
C ASP A 198 2.86 4.63 -12.09
N TRP A 199 4.01 5.15 -11.66
CA TRP A 199 4.05 6.27 -10.72
C TRP A 199 3.71 7.61 -11.37
N SER A 200 3.71 7.71 -12.70
CA SER A 200 3.30 8.93 -13.40
C SER A 200 1.85 9.35 -13.11
N ARG A 201 1.03 8.45 -12.53
CA ARG A 201 -0.33 8.72 -12.07
C ARG A 201 -0.44 9.05 -10.58
N ALA A 202 0.68 9.24 -9.89
CA ALA A 202 0.67 9.60 -8.48
C ALA A 202 -0.08 10.91 -8.24
N TYR A 203 -0.84 10.96 -7.14
CA TYR A 203 -1.64 12.12 -6.76
C TYR A 203 -0.94 12.95 -5.70
N ASP A 204 -1.25 14.25 -5.71
CA ASP A 204 -0.92 15.16 -4.62
C ASP A 204 -1.49 14.63 -3.28
N PRO A 205 -0.62 14.38 -2.28
CA PRO A 205 -1.03 13.90 -0.96
C PRO A 205 -1.54 15.03 -0.04
N GLY A 206 -1.56 16.28 -0.51
CA GLY A 206 -2.09 17.43 0.21
C GLY A 206 -3.61 17.38 0.41
N VAL A 207 -4.11 18.15 1.38
CA VAL A 207 -5.55 18.36 1.54
C VAL A 207 -5.98 19.47 0.59
N MET A 208 -6.93 19.12 -0.26
CA MET A 208 -7.69 20.08 -1.05
C MET A 208 -8.65 20.80 -0.11
N VAL A 209 -8.64 22.13 -0.13
CA VAL A 209 -9.56 22.97 0.65
C VAL A 209 -10.08 24.07 -0.27
N GLN A 210 -11.40 24.25 -0.31
CA GLN A 210 -12.02 25.48 -0.85
C GLN A 210 -12.91 26.10 0.23
N LEU A 211 -12.58 27.33 0.62
CA LEU A 211 -13.26 28.08 1.66
C LEU A 211 -14.16 29.15 1.04
N THR A 212 -15.44 29.14 1.42
CA THR A 212 -16.44 30.16 1.08
C THR A 212 -17.02 30.80 2.32
N LEU A 213 -17.43 32.06 2.18
CA LEU A 213 -18.21 32.82 3.14
C LEU A 213 -19.49 33.29 2.45
N ASP A 214 -20.66 32.83 2.91
CA ASP A 214 -21.96 33.14 2.30
C ASP A 214 -21.93 32.96 0.76
N ASP A 215 -21.54 31.76 0.33
CA ASP A 215 -21.34 31.36 -1.09
C ASP A 215 -20.26 32.15 -1.86
N THR A 216 -19.54 33.06 -1.21
CA THR A 216 -18.46 33.84 -1.82
C THR A 216 -17.12 33.15 -1.60
N PHE A 217 -16.41 32.81 -2.68
CA PHE A 217 -15.08 32.21 -2.60
C PHE A 217 -14.08 33.14 -1.90
N ILE A 218 -13.37 32.61 -0.92
CA ILE A 218 -12.36 33.33 -0.13
C ILE A 218 -10.96 32.88 -0.52
N ILE A 219 -10.69 31.58 -0.40
CA ILE A 219 -9.38 30.98 -0.64
C ILE A 219 -9.56 29.50 -0.94
N GLY A 220 -8.63 28.93 -1.70
CA GLY A 220 -8.54 27.49 -1.86
C GLY A 220 -7.15 27.05 -2.28
N THR A 221 -6.95 25.74 -2.28
CA THR A 221 -5.76 25.07 -2.81
C THR A 221 -6.05 24.49 -4.20
N GLU A 222 -5.00 24.30 -5.00
CA GLU A 222 -5.06 23.61 -6.29
C GLU A 222 -4.26 22.30 -6.21
N GLU A 223 -4.66 21.29 -7.00
CA GLU A 223 -3.98 20.00 -7.03
C GLU A 223 -2.66 20.15 -7.80
N GLU A 224 -1.54 19.78 -7.18
CA GLU A 224 -0.21 19.90 -7.80
C GLU A 224 0.13 18.71 -8.71
N GLU A 225 0.69 19.01 -9.88
CA GLU A 225 1.25 17.97 -10.76
C GLU A 225 2.62 17.52 -10.22
N LEU A 226 2.65 16.36 -9.55
CA LEU A 226 3.88 15.87 -8.90
C LEU A 226 5.04 15.56 -9.85
N GLY A 227 4.77 15.36 -11.15
CA GLY A 227 5.80 15.06 -12.15
C GLY A 227 6.54 13.72 -11.93
N PHE A 228 5.92 12.78 -11.22
CA PHE A 228 6.51 11.47 -10.99
C PHE A 228 6.69 10.70 -12.30
N HIS A 229 7.66 9.79 -12.32
CA HIS A 229 7.94 8.97 -13.49
C HIS A 229 7.88 7.49 -13.16
N ASP A 230 7.49 6.70 -14.16
CA ASP A 230 7.40 5.26 -14.01
C ASP A 230 8.78 4.64 -13.77
N ILE A 231 8.81 3.58 -12.96
CA ILE A 231 10.04 2.87 -12.61
C ILE A 231 9.95 1.40 -12.97
N VAL A 232 11.12 0.79 -13.17
CA VAL A 232 11.27 -0.66 -13.25
C VAL A 232 12.14 -1.14 -12.10
N VAL A 233 11.61 -2.08 -11.33
CA VAL A 233 12.23 -2.61 -10.12
C VAL A 233 12.72 -4.04 -10.40
N PRO A 234 14.04 -4.25 -10.56
CA PRO A 234 14.60 -5.58 -10.66
C PRO A 234 14.72 -6.26 -9.31
N ARG A 235 14.38 -7.56 -9.27
CA ARG A 235 14.56 -8.42 -8.09
C ARG A 235 15.22 -9.72 -8.46
N ILE A 236 16.04 -10.22 -7.55
CA ILE A 236 16.66 -11.55 -7.64
C ILE A 236 16.56 -12.26 -6.30
N GLY A 237 16.40 -13.57 -6.34
CA GLY A 237 16.28 -14.41 -5.17
C GLY A 237 16.81 -15.81 -5.39
N VAL A 238 17.23 -16.43 -4.29
CA VAL A 238 17.67 -17.82 -4.25
C VAL A 238 17.07 -18.51 -3.04
N GLU A 239 16.64 -19.75 -3.25
CA GLU A 239 16.27 -20.67 -2.19
C GLU A 239 17.13 -21.93 -2.30
N TYR A 240 17.57 -22.43 -1.15
CA TYR A 240 18.19 -23.75 -1.03
C TYR A 240 17.47 -24.58 0.02
N THR A 241 16.99 -25.75 -0.40
CA THR A 241 16.26 -26.68 0.46
C THR A 241 17.19 -27.82 0.93
N PHE A 242 17.40 -27.90 2.25
CA PHE A 242 18.13 -28.96 2.94
C PHE A 242 17.17 -30.09 3.34
N GLY A 243 17.21 -31.19 2.58
CA GLY A 243 16.34 -32.35 2.85
C GLY A 243 14.86 -31.98 2.71
N GLU A 244 14.04 -32.38 3.69
CA GLU A 244 12.58 -32.13 3.67
C GLU A 244 12.14 -31.07 4.70
N HIS A 245 13.05 -30.63 5.58
CA HIS A 245 12.68 -29.91 6.80
C HIS A 245 13.10 -28.45 6.81
N LEU A 246 14.12 -28.06 6.06
CA LEU A 246 14.68 -26.71 6.13
C LEU A 246 14.89 -26.14 4.74
N ALA A 247 14.39 -24.94 4.49
CA ALA A 247 14.78 -24.13 3.34
C ALA A 247 15.36 -22.81 3.81
N LEU A 248 16.43 -22.35 3.17
CA LEU A 248 17.01 -21.02 3.39
C LEU A 248 16.82 -20.16 2.15
N ARG A 249 16.54 -18.88 2.36
CA ARG A 249 16.26 -17.90 1.30
C ARG A 249 17.13 -16.67 1.47
N ALA A 250 17.54 -16.11 0.34
CA ALA A 250 18.15 -14.78 0.27
C ALA A 250 17.68 -14.07 -0.99
N GLY A 251 17.59 -12.74 -0.94
CA GLY A 251 17.17 -11.94 -2.07
C GLY A 251 17.66 -10.50 -2.02
N TYR A 252 17.61 -9.86 -3.17
CA TYR A 252 17.97 -8.46 -3.36
C TYR A 252 17.03 -7.80 -4.35
N GLN A 253 16.66 -6.55 -4.06
CA GLN A 253 15.86 -5.69 -4.92
C GLN A 253 16.48 -4.29 -4.94
N PHE A 254 16.54 -3.70 -6.14
CA PHE A 254 16.83 -2.29 -6.32
C PHE A 254 15.56 -1.58 -6.77
N GLN A 255 15.22 -0.48 -6.12
CA GLN A 255 14.08 0.35 -6.51
C GLN A 255 14.56 1.80 -6.62
N ALA A 256 14.57 2.31 -7.86
CA ALA A 256 14.83 3.72 -8.11
C ALA A 256 13.68 4.58 -7.59
N SER A 257 13.98 5.83 -7.26
CA SER A 257 12.98 6.81 -6.89
C SER A 257 12.13 7.25 -8.09
N PRO A 258 10.79 7.23 -8.00
CA PRO A 258 9.92 7.84 -9.00
C PRO A 258 9.82 9.37 -8.82
N VAL A 259 10.35 9.92 -7.71
CA VAL A 259 10.17 11.32 -7.32
C VAL A 259 11.20 12.19 -8.06
N PRO A 260 10.76 13.21 -8.82
CA PRO A 260 11.65 14.15 -9.48
C PRO A 260 12.35 15.06 -8.47
N ASP A 261 13.37 15.77 -8.91
CA ASP A 261 14.07 16.73 -8.04
C ASP A 261 13.11 17.84 -7.59
N GLN A 262 12.93 17.95 -6.27
CA GLN A 262 12.03 18.91 -5.64
C GLN A 262 12.68 20.30 -5.61
N THR A 263 12.58 21.04 -6.72
CA THR A 263 13.31 22.31 -6.91
C THR A 263 12.50 23.57 -6.57
N THR A 264 11.17 23.46 -6.52
CA THR A 264 10.21 24.54 -6.25
C THR A 264 9.67 24.46 -4.81
N PRO A 265 9.11 25.54 -4.25
CA PRO A 265 8.58 25.55 -2.88
C PRO A 265 7.26 24.78 -2.72
N ASP A 266 6.62 24.40 -3.84
CA ASP A 266 5.26 23.85 -3.87
C ASP A 266 5.16 22.40 -3.37
N SER A 267 6.29 21.69 -3.25
CA SER A 267 6.33 20.32 -2.74
C SER A 267 7.65 19.98 -2.07
N ASN A 268 7.60 19.10 -1.07
CA ASN A 268 8.75 18.64 -0.30
C ASN A 268 8.76 17.11 -0.14
N LEU A 269 8.46 16.39 -1.23
CA LEU A 269 8.36 14.94 -1.22
C LEU A 269 9.74 14.27 -1.29
N ILE A 270 9.99 13.39 -0.33
CA ILE A 270 11.23 12.64 -0.19
C ILE A 270 11.01 11.19 -0.65
N ASP A 271 11.79 10.77 -1.63
CA ASP A 271 11.98 9.35 -1.92
C ASP A 271 13.40 9.13 -2.47
N PRO A 272 14.32 8.61 -1.66
CA PRO A 272 15.61 8.14 -2.15
C PRO A 272 15.48 6.79 -2.85
N ASP A 273 16.49 6.45 -3.65
CA ASP A 273 16.65 5.09 -4.15
C ASP A 273 16.71 4.08 -2.98
N LYS A 274 16.38 2.82 -3.26
CA LYS A 274 16.28 1.79 -2.22
C LYS A 274 17.07 0.55 -2.62
N HIS A 275 17.95 0.14 -1.72
CA HIS A 275 18.59 -1.18 -1.74
C HIS A 275 17.92 -2.06 -0.69
N ILE A 276 17.21 -3.10 -1.12
CA ILE A 276 16.43 -3.97 -0.24
C ILE A 276 17.06 -5.35 -0.24
N PHE A 277 17.54 -5.78 0.92
CA PHE A 277 18.13 -7.09 1.18
C PHE A 277 17.15 -7.93 1.98
N SER A 278 16.97 -9.19 1.59
CA SER A 278 16.10 -10.12 2.32
C SER A 278 16.81 -11.44 2.63
N GLY A 279 16.43 -12.02 3.77
CA GLY A 279 16.86 -13.34 4.21
C GLY A 279 15.72 -14.05 4.92
N GLY A 280 15.67 -15.38 4.85
CA GLY A 280 14.63 -16.12 5.55
C GLY A 280 14.91 -17.61 5.66
N MET A 281 14.10 -18.27 6.48
CA MET A 281 14.08 -19.73 6.57
C MET A 281 12.64 -20.26 6.61
N ALA A 282 12.44 -21.47 6.10
CA ALA A 282 11.24 -22.27 6.29
C ALA A 282 11.60 -23.54 7.06
N LEU A 283 10.84 -23.84 8.12
CA LEU A 283 10.94 -25.05 8.91
C LEU A 283 9.68 -25.88 8.72
N SER A 284 9.81 -27.01 8.01
CA SER A 284 8.73 -27.96 7.75
C SER A 284 8.72 -29.08 8.80
N LEU A 285 7.71 -29.05 9.65
CA LEU A 285 7.44 -30.02 10.69
C LEU A 285 6.40 -31.03 10.18
N ALA A 286 6.84 -32.27 10.00
CA ALA A 286 5.93 -33.38 9.80
C ALA A 286 5.32 -33.74 11.16
N GLU A 287 3.99 -33.65 11.28
CA GLU A 287 3.22 -34.24 12.39
C GLU A 287 3.23 -33.48 13.74
N VAL A 288 2.77 -32.22 13.75
CA VAL A 288 2.68 -31.42 15.00
C VAL A 288 1.58 -31.90 15.97
N PHE A 289 0.49 -32.51 15.46
CA PHE A 289 -0.63 -32.94 16.28
C PHE A 289 -0.71 -34.47 16.39
N CYS A 290 -0.59 -35.00 17.62
CA CYS A 290 -0.56 -36.44 17.90
C CYS A 290 -1.81 -37.22 17.42
N TRP A 291 -2.92 -36.52 17.15
CA TRP A 291 -4.21 -37.10 16.77
C TRP A 291 -4.53 -36.95 15.28
N LYS A 292 -3.78 -36.14 14.52
CA LYS A 292 -3.82 -36.07 13.06
C LYS A 292 -2.49 -35.50 12.54
N PRO A 293 -1.72 -36.25 11.71
CA PRO A 293 -0.51 -35.73 11.09
C PRO A 293 -0.91 -34.65 10.08
N ILE A 294 -0.81 -33.39 10.50
CA ILE A 294 -1.06 -32.23 9.64
C ILE A 294 0.31 -31.60 9.35
N PRO A 295 0.73 -31.51 8.07
CA PRO A 295 1.96 -30.82 7.70
C PRO A 295 1.90 -29.36 8.13
N PHE A 296 2.95 -28.91 8.81
CA PHE A 296 3.02 -27.55 9.34
C PHE A 296 4.38 -26.94 8.99
N THR A 297 4.36 -25.72 8.45
CA THR A 297 5.58 -24.99 8.11
C THR A 297 5.58 -23.66 8.85
N ILE A 298 6.71 -23.33 9.47
CA ILE A 298 6.97 -22.00 10.04
C ILE A 298 7.98 -21.30 9.13
N ASP A 299 7.64 -20.12 8.65
CA ASP A 299 8.56 -19.26 7.91
C ASP A 299 8.98 -18.08 8.81
N LEU A 300 10.27 -17.80 8.82
CA LEU A 300 10.86 -16.60 9.41
C LEU A 300 11.50 -15.80 8.27
N ALA A 301 11.23 -14.50 8.20
CA ALA A 301 11.88 -13.63 7.24
C ALA A 301 12.37 -12.33 7.89
N PHE A 302 13.42 -11.80 7.30
CA PHE A 302 14.09 -10.58 7.64
C PHE A 302 14.31 -9.78 6.36
N GLN A 303 14.09 -8.47 6.45
CA GLN A 303 14.37 -7.53 5.37
C GLN A 303 15.08 -6.32 5.95
N TYR A 304 16.14 -5.90 5.29
CA TYR A 304 16.86 -4.66 5.55
C TYR A 304 16.82 -3.79 4.31
N GLN A 305 16.35 -2.57 4.46
CA GLN A 305 16.18 -1.60 3.39
C GLN A 305 17.04 -0.38 3.69
N TYR A 306 18.01 -0.14 2.81
CA TYR A 306 18.91 1.01 2.86
C TYR A 306 18.47 2.06 1.85
N LEU A 307 18.25 3.28 2.31
CA LEU A 307 17.93 4.46 1.52
C LEU A 307 19.18 5.35 1.51
N PRO A 308 19.99 5.34 0.43
CA PRO A 308 21.12 6.24 0.29
C PRO A 308 20.65 7.69 0.44
N GLU A 309 21.50 8.52 1.03
CA GLU A 309 21.18 9.93 1.22
C GLU A 309 20.96 10.62 -0.14
N ARG A 310 19.79 11.24 -0.30
CA ARG A 310 19.44 12.09 -1.44
C ARG A 310 19.43 13.53 -0.98
N VAL A 311 20.11 14.40 -1.75
CA VAL A 311 20.14 15.84 -1.51
C VAL A 311 19.15 16.52 -2.45
N THR A 312 18.25 17.30 -1.87
CA THR A 312 17.30 18.16 -2.57
C THR A 312 17.81 19.59 -2.53
N ASN A 313 17.98 20.20 -3.71
CA ASN A 313 18.40 21.59 -3.84
C ASN A 313 17.20 22.46 -4.26
N LYS A 314 16.79 23.37 -3.38
CA LYS A 314 15.78 24.39 -3.68
C LYS A 314 16.41 25.51 -4.50
N THR A 315 15.70 25.95 -5.54
CA THR A 315 16.17 27.01 -6.44
C THR A 315 15.75 28.40 -5.97
N ASP A 316 14.66 28.48 -5.21
CA ASP A 316 14.16 29.72 -4.62
C ASP A 316 14.90 30.03 -3.29
N PRO A 317 15.61 31.16 -3.19
CA PRO A 317 16.23 31.59 -1.93
C PRO A 317 15.23 31.94 -0.82
N GLU A 318 13.97 32.21 -1.16
CA GLU A 318 12.89 32.52 -0.22
C GLU A 318 12.09 31.27 0.19
N ASP A 319 12.48 30.08 -0.29
CA ASP A 319 11.87 28.82 0.11
C ASP A 319 11.96 28.66 1.65
N PRO A 320 10.81 28.49 2.35
CA PRO A 320 10.78 28.46 3.80
C PRO A 320 11.47 27.22 4.40
N ILE A 321 11.64 26.16 3.61
CA ILE A 321 12.27 24.89 4.00
C ILE A 321 13.75 24.91 3.62
N GLY A 322 14.07 25.48 2.46
CA GLY A 322 15.40 25.48 1.89
C GLY A 322 15.84 24.08 1.44
N SER A 323 17.12 23.97 1.08
CA SER A 323 17.69 22.70 0.64
C SER A 323 17.88 21.72 1.81
N TYR A 324 17.61 20.44 1.59
CA TYR A 324 17.68 19.41 2.61
C TYR A 324 18.27 18.11 2.07
N SER A 325 18.73 17.24 2.96
CA SER A 325 19.14 15.88 2.62
C SER A 325 18.39 14.88 3.47
N ALA A 326 18.04 13.74 2.86
CA ALA A 326 17.28 12.69 3.53
C ALA A 326 17.72 11.31 3.05
N GLY A 327 17.80 10.38 4.00
CA GLY A 327 18.14 8.99 3.79
C GLY A 327 17.70 8.19 5.02
N GLY A 328 18.03 6.90 5.07
CA GLY A 328 17.72 6.10 6.25
C GLY A 328 17.77 4.61 6.05
N ASP A 329 17.34 3.92 7.09
CA ASP A 329 17.41 2.48 7.21
C ASP A 329 16.09 1.94 7.78
N LEU A 330 15.53 0.93 7.15
CA LEU A 330 14.35 0.23 7.63
C LEU A 330 14.65 -1.25 7.80
N THR A 331 14.12 -1.83 8.87
CA THR A 331 14.24 -3.26 9.14
C THR A 331 12.87 -3.84 9.39
N THR A 332 12.59 -5.00 8.78
CA THR A 332 11.33 -5.71 8.94
C THR A 332 11.59 -7.17 9.29
N PHE A 333 10.82 -7.68 10.24
CA PHE A 333 10.79 -9.10 10.58
C PHE A 333 9.38 -9.62 10.34
N SER A 334 9.25 -10.84 9.84
CA SER A 334 7.97 -11.52 9.74
C SER A 334 8.07 -12.97 10.14
N ILE A 335 6.98 -13.46 10.72
CA ILE A 335 6.78 -14.85 11.08
C ILE A 335 5.46 -15.28 10.45
N SER A 336 5.45 -16.41 9.75
CA SER A 336 4.23 -16.98 9.23
C SER A 336 4.15 -18.47 9.51
N ALA A 337 2.93 -18.97 9.64
CA ALA A 337 2.66 -20.38 9.83
C ALA A 337 1.70 -20.86 8.73
N ARG A 338 2.03 -21.99 8.10
CA ARG A 338 1.21 -22.59 7.03
C ARG A 338 0.89 -24.02 7.36
N THR A 339 -0.34 -24.40 7.04
CA THR A 339 -0.81 -25.79 7.12
C THR A 339 -1.51 -26.17 5.82
N ARG A 340 -1.52 -27.47 5.49
CA ARG A 340 -2.24 -28.03 4.34
C ARG A 340 -3.15 -29.15 4.84
N PHE A 341 -4.46 -29.01 4.56
CA PHE A 341 -5.49 -29.95 5.00
C PHE A 341 -5.89 -30.98 3.94
#